data_AF-A0A1J4W604-F1
#
_entry.id   AF-A0A1J4W604-F1
#
_cell.length_a   1.000
_cell.length_b   1.000
_cell.length_c   1.000
_cell.angle_alpha   90.00
_cell.angle_beta   90.00
_cell.angle_gamma   90.00
#
_symmetry.space_group_name_H-M   'P 1'
#
loop_
_entity.id
_entity.type
_entity.pdbx_description
1 polymer ?
#
loop_
_entity_poly.entity_id
_entity_poly.type
_entity_poly.pdbx_seq_one_letter_code
_entity_poly.pdbx_strand_id
1 'polypeptide(L)'
;MQENKKELIIIAGVAKNNVIGKNNELPWHLKEDLKHFKELTFGFPVIMGRNTYESILQTLGKPLPGRKNIVITSQKDYDTNTETIISHSLQEAIKKAHELSDKAYVIGGQQIYKQALPLADKLEITHIHKKFDGDAYFPEITGNDWLETKREDKKGENLEFSFSTYEKKLGALKPNKGLFIAFEGIDGSGKSTQIRELVQHIFNKSKYHHVVLTRNPYKDISIREILHQDIDPHSQAEKLADLFISDRKQMAEDVVLPNLQKGCFVITDRYKLSTIAYQSTQGLDMQALIDKQDALPKPNLTFIIDVSAEEAMNRMKKEDINVRGKEHKFEASLDFIRTLRENYHKIPSLLKDEKIFIINGERSPSEIAEDIKNIFDKETDGGIKMKQAATLVFYDGKGNFLLQNRKGISKWGEDYQLFGGHIEKGETPEIALRREIKEELGIELNDFKLFKHWPHYSKVAECYYETFVYLAPMPSFADLKVSDGKAEIINFAGLDKIKMIPGYKEILQEISAGK
;
A
#
# COMPACT_ATOMS: atom_id res chain seq x y z
N MET A 1 10.86 8.97 -27.26
CA MET A 1 9.40 8.83 -27.23
C MET A 1 8.99 8.84 -25.77
N GLN A 2 8.06 9.70 -25.35
CA GLN A 2 7.47 9.58 -24.01
C GLN A 2 6.72 8.25 -23.98
N GLU A 3 7.17 7.29 -23.17
CA GLU A 3 6.37 6.10 -22.88
C GLU A 3 5.08 6.58 -22.22
N ASN A 4 3.95 6.38 -22.90
CA ASN A 4 2.65 6.66 -22.32
C ASN A 4 2.44 5.75 -21.12
N LYS A 5 1.90 6.31 -20.02
CA LYS A 5 1.57 5.54 -18.83
C LYS A 5 0.51 4.49 -19.19
N LYS A 6 0.81 3.22 -18.91
CA LYS A 6 -0.17 2.12 -18.98
C LYS A 6 -1.27 2.32 -17.94
N GLU A 7 -2.52 2.18 -18.35
CA GLU A 7 -3.73 2.47 -17.57
C GLU A 7 -4.70 1.28 -17.56
N LEU A 8 -5.06 0.82 -16.36
CA LEU A 8 -6.06 -0.23 -16.16
C LEU A 8 -7.38 0.39 -15.69
N ILE A 9 -8.45 0.21 -16.47
CA ILE A 9 -9.74 0.84 -16.25
C ILE A 9 -10.78 -0.24 -15.95
N ILE A 10 -11.57 -0.11 -14.89
CA ILE A 10 -12.76 -0.94 -14.69
C ILE A 10 -13.96 -0.21 -15.25
N ILE A 11 -14.80 -0.92 -16.01
CA ILE A 11 -16.07 -0.39 -16.50
C ILE A 11 -17.22 -1.33 -16.14
N ALA A 12 -18.26 -0.83 -15.49
CA ALA A 12 -19.38 -1.65 -15.01
C ALA A 12 -20.69 -0.85 -14.84
N GLY A 13 -21.82 -1.49 -15.13
CA GLY A 13 -23.13 -1.05 -14.66
C GLY A 13 -23.44 -1.65 -13.30
N VAL A 14 -23.83 -0.83 -12.33
CA VAL A 14 -24.01 -1.21 -10.92
C VAL A 14 -25.36 -0.71 -10.40
N ALA A 15 -26.22 -1.62 -9.94
CA ALA A 15 -27.49 -1.28 -9.32
C ALA A 15 -27.32 -0.59 -7.95
N LYS A 16 -28.39 0.06 -7.46
CA LYS A 16 -28.41 0.76 -6.15
C LYS A 16 -28.04 -0.13 -4.96
N ASN A 17 -28.20 -1.45 -5.09
CA ASN A 17 -27.81 -2.46 -4.11
C ASN A 17 -26.55 -3.25 -4.53
N ASN A 18 -25.67 -2.64 -5.32
CA ASN A 18 -24.43 -3.21 -5.87
C ASN A 18 -24.60 -4.43 -6.77
N VAL A 19 -25.81 -4.83 -7.14
CA VAL A 19 -26.04 -5.96 -8.06
C VAL A 19 -25.52 -5.62 -9.46
N ILE A 20 -24.83 -6.59 -10.08
CA ILE A 20 -24.31 -6.53 -11.45
C ILE A 20 -24.81 -7.67 -12.33
N GLY A 21 -25.47 -8.69 -11.76
CA GLY A 21 -25.86 -9.87 -12.49
C GLY A 21 -26.82 -10.77 -11.72
N LYS A 22 -27.63 -11.52 -12.47
CA LYS A 22 -28.43 -12.64 -12.00
C LYS A 22 -28.40 -13.74 -13.05
N ASN A 23 -28.07 -14.98 -12.70
CA ASN A 23 -28.03 -16.11 -13.64
C ASN A 23 -27.20 -15.85 -14.92
N ASN A 24 -26.06 -15.16 -14.79
CA ASN A 24 -25.20 -14.72 -15.90
C ASN A 24 -25.83 -13.70 -16.88
N GLU A 25 -26.92 -13.04 -16.50
CA GLU A 25 -27.55 -11.96 -17.27
C GLU A 25 -27.55 -10.64 -16.50
N LEU A 26 -27.66 -9.53 -17.22
CA LEU A 26 -27.90 -8.22 -16.63
C LEU A 26 -29.37 -8.13 -16.20
N PRO A 27 -29.69 -7.80 -14.93
CA PRO A 27 -31.07 -7.70 -14.44
C PRO A 27 -31.89 -6.54 -15.02
N TRP A 28 -31.26 -5.72 -15.88
CA TRP A 28 -31.83 -4.54 -16.50
C TRP A 28 -31.52 -4.50 -17.99
N HIS A 29 -32.33 -3.74 -18.72
CA HIS A 29 -32.05 -3.38 -20.11
C HIS A 29 -31.90 -1.86 -20.21
N LEU A 30 -30.67 -1.40 -20.48
CA LEU A 30 -30.32 0.02 -20.56
C LEU A 30 -29.43 0.26 -21.79
N LYS A 31 -30.03 0.73 -22.89
CA LYS A 31 -29.33 0.88 -24.18
C LYS A 31 -28.23 1.93 -24.14
N GLU A 32 -28.44 2.97 -23.35
CA GLU A 32 -27.52 4.07 -23.12
C GLU A 32 -26.24 3.60 -22.44
N ASP A 33 -26.34 2.70 -21.47
CA ASP A 33 -25.19 2.05 -20.82
C ASP A 33 -24.40 1.19 -21.81
N LEU A 34 -25.10 0.35 -22.59
CA LEU A 34 -24.44 -0.48 -23.62
C LEU A 34 -23.74 0.37 -24.70
N LYS A 35 -24.34 1.50 -25.07
CA LYS A 35 -23.73 2.46 -26.00
C LYS A 35 -22.48 3.09 -25.40
N HIS A 36 -22.57 3.59 -24.16
CA HIS A 36 -21.45 4.18 -23.44
C HIS A 36 -20.29 3.19 -23.24
N PHE A 37 -20.62 1.96 -22.83
CA PHE A 37 -19.67 0.85 -22.72
C PHE A 37 -18.95 0.59 -24.05
N LYS A 38 -19.69 0.52 -25.16
CA LYS A 38 -19.08 0.34 -26.48
C LYS A 38 -18.17 1.50 -26.84
N GLU A 39 -18.62 2.74 -26.66
CA GLU A 39 -17.83 3.95 -26.99
C GLU A 39 -16.51 4.01 -26.23
N LEU A 40 -16.52 3.73 -24.92
CA LEU A 40 -15.30 3.76 -24.11
C LEU A 40 -14.35 2.61 -24.41
N THR A 41 -14.87 1.41 -24.68
CA THR A 41 -14.03 0.21 -24.84
C THR A 41 -13.57 -0.04 -26.27
N PHE A 42 -14.18 0.60 -27.28
CA PHE A 42 -13.88 0.33 -28.69
C PHE A 42 -12.41 0.61 -29.03
N GLY A 43 -11.77 -0.31 -29.74
CA GLY A 43 -10.36 -0.23 -30.09
C GLY A 43 -9.39 -0.63 -28.97
N PHE A 44 -9.87 -0.83 -27.75
CA PHE A 44 -9.04 -1.24 -26.61
C PHE A 44 -9.22 -2.71 -26.23
N PRO A 45 -8.20 -3.35 -25.63
CA PRO A 45 -8.34 -4.68 -25.02
C PRO A 45 -9.37 -4.69 -23.90
N VAL A 46 -10.20 -5.73 -23.86
CA VAL A 46 -11.20 -5.97 -22.80
C VAL A 46 -10.91 -7.30 -22.09
N ILE A 47 -10.77 -7.23 -20.77
CA ILE A 47 -10.44 -8.36 -19.89
C ILE A 47 -11.72 -8.79 -19.17
N MET A 48 -12.03 -10.08 -19.25
CA MET A 48 -13.20 -10.64 -18.60
C MET A 48 -13.00 -12.08 -18.11
N GLY A 49 -13.85 -12.52 -17.19
CA GLY A 49 -13.93 -13.92 -16.78
C GLY A 49 -14.73 -14.76 -17.77
N ARG A 50 -14.49 -16.08 -17.77
CA ARG A 50 -15.15 -17.04 -18.66
C ARG A 50 -16.69 -16.91 -18.71
N ASN A 51 -17.36 -16.90 -17.56
CA ASN A 51 -18.84 -16.84 -17.54
C ASN A 51 -19.38 -15.54 -18.17
N THR A 52 -18.67 -14.42 -18.01
CA THR A 52 -19.03 -13.15 -18.65
C THR A 52 -18.85 -13.24 -20.17
N TYR A 53 -17.77 -13.87 -20.63
CA TYR A 53 -17.54 -14.13 -22.04
C TYR A 53 -18.61 -15.03 -22.67
N GLU A 54 -18.96 -16.13 -22.00
CA GLU A 54 -20.01 -17.06 -22.46
C GLU A 54 -21.38 -16.39 -22.54
N SER A 55 -21.73 -15.54 -21.57
CA SER A 55 -22.95 -14.72 -21.60
C SER A 55 -22.98 -13.76 -22.80
N ILE A 56 -21.85 -13.12 -23.11
CA ILE A 56 -21.71 -12.26 -24.30
C ILE A 56 -21.90 -13.06 -25.59
N LEU A 57 -21.29 -14.25 -25.68
CA LEU A 57 -21.46 -15.13 -26.84
C LEU A 57 -22.92 -15.58 -27.01
N GLN A 58 -23.59 -15.96 -25.93
CA GLN A 58 -25.00 -16.34 -25.97
C GLN A 58 -25.89 -15.19 -26.45
N THR A 59 -25.58 -13.97 -26.04
CA THR A 59 -26.41 -12.78 -26.35
C THR A 59 -26.13 -12.23 -27.75
N LEU A 60 -24.86 -12.15 -28.17
CA LEU A 60 -24.44 -11.50 -29.42
C LEU A 60 -24.11 -12.47 -30.55
N GLY A 61 -23.94 -13.77 -30.24
CA GLY A 61 -23.48 -14.80 -31.17
C GLY A 61 -21.99 -14.72 -31.52
N LYS A 62 -21.24 -13.76 -30.96
CA LYS A 62 -19.82 -13.53 -31.24
C LYS A 62 -19.15 -12.69 -30.15
N PRO A 63 -17.79 -12.71 -30.06
CA PRO A 63 -17.06 -11.81 -29.17
C PRO A 63 -17.37 -10.34 -29.43
N LEU A 64 -17.05 -9.48 -28.47
CA LEU A 64 -17.29 -8.04 -28.60
C LEU A 64 -16.55 -7.48 -29.83
N PRO A 65 -17.25 -7.01 -30.88
CA PRO A 65 -16.61 -6.60 -32.12
C PRO A 65 -15.81 -5.32 -31.93
N GLY A 66 -14.69 -5.20 -32.66
CA GLY A 66 -13.79 -4.05 -32.62
C GLY A 66 -12.94 -3.95 -31.35
N ARG A 67 -12.86 -5.02 -30.56
CA ARG A 67 -12.11 -5.11 -29.30
C ARG A 67 -11.31 -6.40 -29.26
N LYS A 68 -10.10 -6.36 -28.70
CA LYS A 68 -9.35 -7.59 -28.40
C LYS A 68 -9.87 -8.16 -27.09
N ASN A 69 -10.54 -9.31 -27.17
CA ASN A 69 -11.17 -9.97 -26.04
C ASN A 69 -10.11 -10.84 -25.35
N ILE A 70 -9.96 -10.67 -24.03
CA ILE A 70 -9.03 -11.44 -23.19
C ILE A 70 -9.85 -12.14 -22.10
N VAL A 71 -9.86 -13.47 -22.13
CA VAL A 71 -10.68 -14.30 -21.24
C VAL A 71 -9.83 -15.00 -20.21
N ILE A 72 -10.17 -14.79 -18.94
CA ILE A 72 -9.54 -15.44 -17.80
C ILE A 72 -10.31 -16.72 -17.46
N THR A 73 -9.61 -17.85 -17.46
CA THR A 73 -10.16 -19.17 -17.16
C THR A 73 -9.14 -20.07 -16.48
N SER A 74 -9.59 -20.91 -15.54
CA SER A 74 -8.77 -21.96 -14.93
C SER A 74 -8.71 -23.24 -15.76
N GLN A 75 -9.56 -23.37 -16.79
CA GLN A 75 -9.56 -24.51 -17.70
C GLN A 75 -8.41 -24.35 -18.71
N LYS A 76 -7.43 -25.25 -18.65
CA LYS A 76 -6.25 -25.22 -19.52
C LYS A 76 -6.58 -25.47 -20.99
N ASP A 77 -7.57 -26.33 -21.25
CA ASP A 77 -7.97 -26.72 -22.61
C ASP A 77 -9.15 -25.89 -23.14
N TYR A 78 -9.38 -24.71 -22.57
CA TYR A 78 -10.46 -23.82 -23.00
C TYR A 78 -10.08 -23.11 -24.30
N ASP A 79 -10.62 -23.62 -25.41
CA ASP A 79 -10.53 -22.99 -26.72
C ASP A 79 -11.88 -22.35 -27.08
N THR A 80 -11.82 -21.16 -27.67
CA THR A 80 -13.00 -20.42 -28.08
C THR A 80 -13.25 -20.49 -29.59
N ASN A 81 -12.32 -21.06 -30.38
CA ASN A 81 -12.35 -21.05 -31.84
C ASN A 81 -12.55 -19.63 -32.43
N THR A 82 -12.08 -18.60 -31.73
CA THR A 82 -12.18 -17.18 -32.13
C THR A 82 -10.84 -16.47 -31.92
N GLU A 83 -10.70 -15.22 -32.37
CA GLU A 83 -9.51 -14.38 -32.11
C GLU A 83 -9.33 -13.92 -30.65
N THR A 84 -9.98 -14.61 -29.70
CA THR A 84 -9.95 -14.30 -28.27
C THR A 84 -8.64 -14.81 -27.66
N ILE A 85 -8.04 -13.99 -26.81
CA ILE A 85 -6.81 -14.33 -26.10
C ILE A 85 -7.19 -15.00 -24.78
N ILE A 86 -6.64 -16.19 -24.52
CA ILE A 86 -6.84 -16.90 -23.26
C ILE A 86 -5.75 -16.53 -22.26
N SER A 87 -6.14 -16.39 -20.99
CA SER A 87 -5.26 -16.13 -19.86
C SER A 87 -5.68 -16.97 -18.65
N HIS A 88 -4.74 -17.33 -17.78
CA HIS A 88 -5.00 -18.14 -16.60
C HIS A 88 -4.91 -17.35 -15.28
N SER A 89 -4.57 -16.06 -15.36
CA SER A 89 -4.61 -15.15 -14.22
C SER A 89 -4.93 -13.72 -14.65
N LEU A 90 -5.31 -12.88 -13.68
CA LEU A 90 -5.53 -11.45 -13.91
C LEU A 90 -4.24 -10.74 -14.33
N GLN A 91 -3.10 -11.05 -13.70
CA GLN A 91 -1.80 -10.44 -13.99
C GLN A 91 -1.34 -10.75 -15.41
N GLU A 92 -1.49 -12.01 -15.83
CA GLU A 92 -1.21 -12.42 -17.20
C GLU A 92 -2.12 -11.71 -18.22
N ALA A 93 -3.42 -11.55 -17.90
CA ALA A 93 -4.36 -10.86 -18.76
C ALA A 93 -4.02 -9.37 -18.91
N ILE A 94 -3.66 -8.70 -17.80
CA ILE A 94 -3.21 -7.30 -17.81
C ILE A 94 -1.94 -7.16 -18.64
N LYS A 95 -0.96 -8.06 -18.47
CA LYS A 95 0.28 -8.05 -19.24
C LYS A 95 -0.01 -8.15 -20.75
N LYS A 96 -0.79 -9.16 -21.16
CA LYS A 96 -1.21 -9.37 -22.56
C LYS A 96 -1.98 -8.17 -23.11
N ALA A 97 -2.86 -7.57 -22.32
CA ALA A 97 -3.58 -6.36 -22.72
C ALA A 97 -2.62 -5.18 -22.98
N HIS A 98 -1.64 -4.99 -22.10
CA HIS A 98 -0.67 -3.91 -22.19
C HIS A 98 0.47 -4.14 -23.19
N GLU A 99 0.57 -5.33 -23.79
CA GLU A 99 1.37 -5.57 -24.99
C GLU A 99 0.63 -5.07 -26.25
N LEU A 100 -0.70 -4.94 -26.20
CA LEU A 100 -1.53 -4.52 -27.33
C LEU A 100 -1.87 -3.02 -27.30
N SER A 101 -1.97 -2.42 -26.11
CA SER A 101 -2.42 -1.03 -25.93
C SER A 101 -2.04 -0.49 -24.54
N ASP A 102 -1.78 0.81 -24.44
CA ASP A 102 -1.53 1.49 -23.16
C ASP A 102 -2.76 1.44 -22.23
N LYS A 103 -3.98 1.35 -22.79
CA LYS A 103 -5.23 1.22 -22.02
C LYS A 103 -5.80 -0.18 -22.11
N ALA A 104 -6.31 -0.69 -20.98
CA ALA A 104 -7.05 -1.94 -20.91
C ALA A 104 -8.30 -1.78 -20.04
N TYR A 105 -9.40 -2.43 -20.44
CA TYR A 105 -10.68 -2.37 -19.72
C TYR A 105 -11.03 -3.70 -19.09
N VAL A 106 -11.25 -3.72 -17.77
CA VAL A 106 -11.82 -4.86 -17.06
C VAL A 106 -13.33 -4.74 -17.05
N ILE A 107 -14.00 -5.74 -17.60
CA ILE A 107 -15.46 -5.72 -17.85
C ILE A 107 -16.22 -6.81 -17.06
N GLY A 108 -15.57 -7.39 -16.05
CA GLY A 108 -16.18 -8.32 -15.09
C GLY A 108 -15.84 -9.78 -15.31
N GLY A 109 -16.52 -10.73 -14.68
CA GLY A 109 -17.59 -10.58 -13.67
C GLY A 109 -17.06 -10.34 -12.25
N GLN A 110 -17.91 -10.59 -11.24
CA GLN A 110 -17.65 -10.29 -9.81
C GLN A 110 -16.24 -10.65 -9.33
N GLN A 111 -15.77 -11.88 -9.60
CA GLN A 111 -14.44 -12.32 -9.13
C GLN A 111 -13.30 -11.55 -9.79
N ILE A 112 -13.47 -11.15 -11.05
CA ILE A 112 -12.48 -10.36 -11.79
C ILE A 112 -12.50 -8.92 -11.28
N TYR A 113 -13.68 -8.33 -11.09
CA TYR A 113 -13.81 -7.00 -10.50
C TYR A 113 -13.17 -6.93 -9.11
N LYS A 114 -13.42 -7.93 -8.25
CA LYS A 114 -12.84 -7.98 -6.90
C LYS A 114 -11.30 -8.00 -6.92
N GLN A 115 -10.70 -8.73 -7.87
CA GLN A 115 -9.25 -8.80 -8.02
C GLN A 115 -8.67 -7.56 -8.70
N ALA A 116 -9.39 -6.97 -9.65
CA ALA A 116 -8.94 -5.83 -10.44
C ALA A 116 -9.08 -4.49 -9.72
N LEU A 117 -10.09 -4.33 -8.85
CA LEU A 117 -10.36 -3.07 -8.15
C LEU A 117 -9.13 -2.46 -7.45
N PRO A 118 -8.32 -3.20 -6.67
CA PRO A 118 -7.11 -2.63 -6.06
C PRO A 118 -6.03 -2.23 -7.09
N LEU A 119 -6.03 -2.84 -8.28
CA LEU A 119 -5.02 -2.62 -9.33
C LEU A 119 -5.43 -1.53 -10.32
N ALA A 120 -6.72 -1.20 -10.43
CA ALA A 120 -7.22 -0.22 -11.38
C ALA A 120 -6.71 1.19 -11.09
N ASP A 121 -6.50 1.98 -12.15
CA ASP A 121 -6.20 3.40 -12.12
C ASP A 121 -7.49 4.25 -12.12
N LYS A 122 -8.53 3.74 -12.77
CA LYS A 122 -9.76 4.48 -13.07
C LYS A 122 -10.97 3.55 -13.05
N LEU A 123 -12.13 4.06 -12.63
CA LEU A 123 -13.42 3.39 -12.77
C LEU A 123 -14.35 4.22 -13.65
N GLU A 124 -15.05 3.58 -14.58
CA GLU A 124 -16.15 4.14 -15.35
C GLU A 124 -17.42 3.36 -14.97
N ILE A 125 -18.22 3.93 -14.08
CA ILE A 125 -19.32 3.24 -13.43
C ILE A 125 -20.65 3.86 -13.83
N THR A 126 -21.55 3.04 -14.37
CA THR A 126 -22.94 3.43 -14.57
C THR A 126 -23.74 3.06 -13.32
N HIS A 127 -24.05 4.04 -12.48
CA HIS A 127 -24.89 3.83 -11.28
C HIS A 127 -26.36 3.82 -11.65
N ILE A 128 -27.03 2.68 -11.51
CA ILE A 128 -28.45 2.54 -11.80
C ILE A 128 -29.23 2.74 -10.49
N HIS A 129 -30.11 3.74 -10.45
CA HIS A 129 -30.76 4.20 -9.21
C HIS A 129 -31.92 3.30 -8.75
N LYS A 130 -31.94 2.03 -9.20
CA LYS A 130 -32.94 1.01 -8.86
C LYS A 130 -32.25 -0.22 -8.26
N LYS A 131 -32.92 -0.87 -7.31
CA LYS A 131 -32.48 -2.16 -6.75
C LYS A 131 -33.02 -3.31 -7.61
N PHE A 132 -32.22 -4.36 -7.76
CA PHE A 132 -32.60 -5.59 -8.46
C PHE A 132 -32.23 -6.81 -7.62
N ASP A 133 -32.93 -7.93 -7.83
CA ASP A 133 -32.46 -9.20 -7.30
C ASP A 133 -31.25 -9.67 -8.11
N GLY A 134 -30.24 -10.23 -7.45
CA GLY A 134 -29.04 -10.72 -8.12
C GLY A 134 -28.20 -11.66 -7.25
N ASP A 135 -27.33 -12.40 -7.93
CA ASP A 135 -26.36 -13.33 -7.35
C ASP A 135 -24.92 -12.84 -7.53
N ALA A 136 -24.71 -11.81 -8.36
CA ALA A 136 -23.43 -11.18 -8.59
C ALA A 136 -23.46 -9.70 -8.16
N TYR A 137 -22.43 -9.30 -7.43
CA TYR A 137 -22.30 -7.97 -6.82
C TYR A 137 -20.98 -7.32 -7.22
N PHE A 138 -21.02 -6.01 -7.49
CA PHE A 138 -19.82 -5.20 -7.61
C PHE A 138 -19.19 -5.03 -6.22
N PRO A 139 -17.85 -5.03 -6.11
CA PRO A 139 -17.20 -4.67 -4.86
C PRO A 139 -17.51 -3.21 -4.49
N GLU A 140 -17.59 -2.90 -3.20
CA GLU A 140 -17.93 -1.55 -2.75
C GLU A 140 -16.89 -0.51 -3.19
N ILE A 141 -17.35 0.60 -3.76
CA ILE A 141 -16.51 1.75 -4.11
C ILE A 141 -16.48 2.66 -2.89
N THR A 142 -15.42 2.56 -2.09
CA THR A 142 -15.31 3.38 -0.88
C THR A 142 -14.86 4.79 -1.23
N GLY A 143 -15.44 5.78 -0.54
CA GLY A 143 -15.02 7.18 -0.64
C GLY A 143 -13.58 7.40 -0.16
N ASN A 144 -12.98 6.45 0.56
CA ASN A 144 -11.58 6.53 0.93
C ASN A 144 -10.67 6.28 -0.27
N ASP A 145 -11.04 5.33 -1.14
CA ASP A 145 -10.19 4.83 -2.23
C ASP A 145 -10.35 5.58 -3.56
N TRP A 146 -11.55 6.09 -3.82
CA TRP A 146 -11.95 6.62 -5.12
C TRP A 146 -12.53 8.02 -5.01
N LEU A 147 -12.17 8.90 -5.94
CA LEU A 147 -12.72 10.24 -6.08
C LEU A 147 -13.59 10.26 -7.32
N GLU A 148 -14.88 10.52 -7.16
CA GLU A 148 -15.75 10.83 -8.29
C GLU A 148 -15.30 12.17 -8.89
N THR A 149 -14.67 12.13 -10.07
CA THR A 149 -14.17 13.34 -10.76
C THR A 149 -15.15 13.85 -11.79
N LYS A 150 -16.04 12.98 -12.27
CA LYS A 150 -17.13 13.34 -13.18
C LYS A 150 -18.38 12.56 -12.83
N ARG A 151 -19.53 13.21 -12.91
CA ARG A 151 -20.83 12.58 -12.81
C ARG A 151 -21.78 13.24 -13.81
N GLU A 152 -22.56 12.42 -14.51
CA GLU A 152 -23.61 12.87 -15.41
C GLU A 152 -24.89 12.08 -15.12
N ASP A 153 -25.84 12.72 -14.45
CA ASP A 153 -27.15 12.12 -14.17
C ASP A 153 -28.01 12.10 -15.44
N LYS A 154 -28.67 10.97 -15.69
CA LYS A 154 -29.50 10.70 -16.86
C LYS A 154 -30.81 10.04 -16.47
N LYS A 155 -31.80 10.21 -17.32
CA LYS A 155 -33.08 9.50 -17.26
C LYS A 155 -33.29 8.79 -18.59
N GLY A 156 -33.17 7.47 -18.56
CA GLY A 156 -33.53 6.61 -19.69
C GLY A 156 -35.04 6.39 -19.72
N GLU A 157 -35.50 5.55 -20.66
CA GLU A 157 -36.94 5.27 -20.84
C GLU A 157 -37.62 4.80 -19.55
N ASN A 158 -36.96 3.93 -18.76
CA ASN A 158 -37.55 3.30 -17.57
C ASN A 158 -36.65 3.33 -16.31
N LEU A 159 -35.46 3.93 -16.39
CA LEU A 159 -34.47 3.91 -15.32
C LEU A 159 -33.77 5.27 -15.22
N GLU A 160 -33.59 5.74 -13.99
CA GLU A 160 -32.68 6.83 -13.67
C GLU A 160 -31.30 6.23 -13.37
N PHE A 161 -30.25 6.85 -13.92
CA PHE A 161 -28.89 6.37 -13.79
C PHE A 161 -27.88 7.52 -13.87
N SER A 162 -26.63 7.27 -13.49
CA SER A 162 -25.53 8.23 -13.61
C SER A 162 -24.35 7.59 -14.30
N PHE A 163 -23.71 8.28 -15.24
CA PHE A 163 -22.36 7.94 -15.66
C PHE A 163 -21.37 8.63 -14.72
N SER A 164 -20.62 7.85 -13.97
CA SER A 164 -19.64 8.35 -13.03
C SER A 164 -18.24 7.90 -13.41
N THR A 165 -17.33 8.85 -13.49
CA THR A 165 -15.90 8.58 -13.59
C THR A 165 -15.27 8.73 -12.22
N TYR A 166 -14.61 7.68 -11.76
CA TYR A 166 -13.78 7.72 -10.57
C TYR A 166 -12.31 7.68 -10.96
N GLU A 167 -11.56 8.65 -10.47
CA GLU A 167 -10.12 8.54 -10.42
C GLU A 167 -9.71 8.04 -9.05
N LYS A 168 -8.68 7.20 -9.03
CA LYS A 168 -8.12 6.72 -7.78
C LYS A 168 -7.70 7.92 -6.93
N LYS A 169 -8.18 8.01 -5.68
CA LYS A 169 -7.73 9.08 -4.79
C LYS A 169 -6.22 8.93 -4.66
N LEU A 170 -5.48 9.94 -5.14
CA LEU A 170 -4.04 10.13 -4.90
C LEU A 170 -3.62 10.09 -3.40
N GLY A 171 -4.56 9.89 -2.47
CA GLY A 171 -4.35 9.76 -1.02
C GLY A 171 -4.92 8.47 -0.43
N ALA A 172 -5.44 7.58 -1.26
CA ALA A 172 -5.73 6.20 -0.89
C ALA A 172 -4.64 5.25 -1.36
N LEU A 173 -3.99 5.60 -2.47
CA LEU A 173 -2.74 5.03 -2.93
C LEU A 173 -1.89 6.13 -3.56
N LYS A 174 -1.39 7.06 -2.74
CA LYS A 174 0.07 7.23 -2.76
C LYS A 174 0.54 6.39 -1.60
N PRO A 175 1.06 5.18 -1.83
CA PRO A 175 1.92 4.68 -0.79
C PRO A 175 3.02 5.71 -0.59
N ASN A 176 3.47 5.88 0.64
CA ASN A 176 4.84 6.34 0.81
C ASN A 176 5.72 5.53 -0.14
N LYS A 177 6.60 6.20 -0.88
CA LYS A 177 7.52 5.55 -1.83
C LYS A 177 7.98 4.23 -1.20
N GLY A 178 7.66 3.09 -1.84
CA GLY A 178 8.02 1.78 -1.28
C GLY A 178 9.47 1.81 -0.85
N LEU A 179 9.76 1.32 0.35
CA LEU A 179 11.10 1.33 0.91
C LEU A 179 11.71 -0.06 0.78
N PHE A 180 12.90 -0.13 0.21
CA PHE A 180 13.70 -1.35 0.19
C PHE A 180 14.80 -1.25 1.24
N ILE A 181 14.82 -2.18 2.19
CA ILE A 181 15.75 -2.17 3.33
C ILE A 181 16.50 -3.50 3.36
N ALA A 182 17.83 -3.45 3.43
CA ALA A 182 18.66 -4.65 3.51
C ALA A 182 19.36 -4.74 4.87
N PHE A 183 19.41 -5.95 5.43
CA PHE A 183 20.23 -6.27 6.60
C PHE A 183 21.39 -7.17 6.17
N GLU A 184 22.60 -6.78 6.54
CA GLU A 184 23.85 -7.38 6.13
C GLU A 184 24.76 -7.64 7.35
N GLY A 185 25.78 -8.47 7.17
CA GLY A 185 26.73 -8.86 8.22
C GLY A 185 26.97 -10.36 8.26
N ILE A 186 27.99 -10.78 9.02
CA ILE A 186 28.41 -12.18 9.19
C ILE A 186 27.33 -13.05 9.86
N ASP A 187 27.42 -14.37 9.77
CA ASP A 187 26.50 -15.24 10.53
C ASP A 187 26.68 -15.01 12.04
N GLY A 188 25.63 -15.26 12.82
CA GLY A 188 25.62 -14.97 14.27
C GLY A 188 25.53 -13.49 14.66
N SER A 189 25.54 -12.53 13.71
CA SER A 189 25.48 -11.10 14.05
C SER A 189 24.14 -10.62 14.62
N GLY A 190 23.06 -11.37 14.42
CA GLY A 190 21.72 -11.06 14.98
C GLY A 190 20.75 -10.35 14.02
N LYS A 191 21.02 -10.35 12.71
CA LYS A 191 20.17 -9.73 11.66
C LYS A 191 18.68 -10.05 11.82
N SER A 192 18.31 -11.33 11.90
CA SER A 192 16.91 -11.75 11.93
C SER A 192 16.17 -11.28 13.19
N THR A 193 16.88 -11.08 14.31
CA THR A 193 16.32 -10.43 15.50
C THR A 193 16.01 -8.97 15.25
N GLN A 194 16.96 -8.24 14.65
CA GLN A 194 16.79 -6.81 14.35
C GLN A 194 15.74 -6.53 13.27
N ILE A 195 15.62 -7.41 12.27
CA ILE A 195 14.52 -7.36 11.27
C ILE A 195 13.17 -7.42 11.99
N ARG A 196 12.97 -8.36 12.93
CA ARG A 196 11.70 -8.49 13.67
C ARG A 196 11.38 -7.24 14.48
N GLU A 197 12.38 -6.67 15.16
CA GLU A 197 12.23 -5.42 15.92
C GLU A 197 11.85 -4.23 15.03
N LEU A 198 12.47 -4.09 13.86
CA LEU A 198 12.14 -3.03 12.93
C LEU A 198 10.74 -3.20 12.32
N VAL A 199 10.36 -4.44 11.98
CA VAL A 199 8.98 -4.75 11.51
C VAL A 199 7.96 -4.34 12.55
N GLN A 200 8.18 -4.69 13.82
CA GLN A 200 7.29 -4.31 14.90
C GLN A 200 7.21 -2.79 15.08
N HIS A 201 8.34 -2.09 14.98
CA HIS A 201 8.39 -0.62 15.02
C HIS A 201 7.56 0.01 13.90
N ILE A 202 7.73 -0.47 12.65
CA ILE A 202 6.96 0.00 11.50
C ILE A 202 5.46 -0.22 11.72
N PHE A 203 5.08 -1.43 12.17
CA PHE A 203 3.68 -1.77 12.42
C PHE A 203 3.06 -0.93 13.54
N ASN A 204 3.81 -0.67 14.61
CA ASN A 204 3.36 0.19 15.72
C ASN A 204 3.18 1.64 15.27
N LYS A 205 3.99 2.13 14.32
CA LYS A 205 3.84 3.47 13.75
C LYS A 205 2.69 3.58 12.75
N SER A 206 2.38 2.52 12.02
CA SER A 206 1.26 2.51 11.09
C SER A 206 0.83 1.10 10.76
N LYS A 207 -0.40 0.77 11.13
CA LYS A 207 -1.05 -0.50 10.78
C LYS A 207 -1.34 -0.65 9.28
N TYR A 208 -1.12 0.41 8.50
CA TYR A 208 -1.40 0.48 7.06
C TYR A 208 -0.16 0.26 6.19
N HIS A 209 1.05 0.25 6.78
CA HIS A 209 2.25 -0.09 6.04
C HIS A 209 2.37 -1.61 5.93
N HIS A 210 2.26 -2.13 4.72
CA HIS A 210 2.53 -3.53 4.45
C HIS A 210 4.03 -3.77 4.37
N VAL A 211 4.53 -4.64 5.24
CA VAL A 211 5.93 -5.10 5.22
C VAL A 211 6.00 -6.48 4.57
N VAL A 212 6.85 -6.60 3.56
CA VAL A 212 7.16 -7.86 2.88
C VAL A 212 8.57 -8.27 3.28
N LEU A 213 8.69 -9.43 3.90
CA LEU A 213 9.98 -10.00 4.27
C LEU A 213 10.46 -10.94 3.18
N THR A 214 11.74 -10.84 2.85
CA THR A 214 12.45 -11.78 1.97
C THR A 214 13.84 -12.08 2.51
N ARG A 215 14.55 -13.04 1.91
CA ARG A 215 15.90 -13.42 2.31
C ARG A 215 16.69 -13.98 1.13
N ASN A 216 18.01 -13.94 1.24
CA ASN A 216 18.92 -14.55 0.27
C ASN A 216 19.74 -15.69 0.90
N PRO A 217 19.99 -16.80 0.18
CA PRO A 217 19.50 -17.10 -1.17
C PRO A 217 17.97 -17.35 -1.22
N TYR A 218 17.34 -16.88 -2.29
CA TYR A 218 15.91 -16.77 -2.48
C TYR A 218 15.26 -18.09 -2.90
N LYS A 219 15.47 -18.54 -4.14
CA LYS A 219 14.78 -19.72 -4.71
C LYS A 219 15.70 -20.74 -5.36
N ASP A 220 16.92 -20.36 -5.75
CA ASP A 220 17.82 -21.29 -6.42
C ASP A 220 18.35 -22.36 -5.43
N ILE A 221 17.83 -23.58 -5.59
CA ILE A 221 18.19 -24.74 -4.75
C ILE A 221 19.65 -25.14 -4.98
N SER A 222 20.18 -24.93 -6.19
CA SER A 222 21.56 -25.30 -6.53
C SER A 222 22.59 -24.54 -5.70
N ILE A 223 22.28 -23.30 -5.29
CA ILE A 223 23.11 -22.54 -4.35
C ILE A 223 23.21 -23.30 -3.02
N ARG A 224 22.08 -23.76 -2.48
CA ARG A 224 22.08 -24.51 -1.21
C ARG A 224 22.81 -25.84 -1.36
N GLU A 225 22.63 -26.53 -2.48
CA GLU A 225 23.35 -27.77 -2.77
C GLU A 225 24.87 -27.56 -2.82
N ILE A 226 25.36 -26.52 -3.50
CA ILE A 226 26.80 -26.19 -3.55
C ILE A 226 27.31 -25.81 -2.16
N LEU A 227 26.55 -25.04 -1.37
CA LEU A 227 26.91 -24.69 0.01
C LEU A 227 26.96 -25.92 0.95
N HIS A 228 26.25 -27.00 0.61
CA HIS A 228 26.22 -28.25 1.38
C HIS A 228 27.27 -29.29 0.93
N GLN A 229 27.86 -29.13 -0.26
CA GLN A 229 28.93 -30.00 -0.75
C GLN A 229 30.27 -29.59 -0.11
N ASP A 230 31.00 -30.56 0.48
CA ASP A 230 32.35 -30.35 1.04
C ASP A 230 33.35 -30.03 -0.07
N ILE A 231 33.45 -28.76 -0.44
CA ILE A 231 34.39 -28.29 -1.45
C ILE A 231 35.07 -27.04 -0.90
N ASP A 232 36.39 -26.97 -1.08
CA ASP A 232 37.23 -25.82 -0.74
C ASP A 232 36.52 -24.50 -1.08
N PRO A 233 36.32 -23.57 -0.10
CA PRO A 233 35.66 -22.29 -0.33
C PRO A 233 36.24 -21.52 -1.52
N HIS A 234 37.51 -21.70 -1.87
CA HIS A 234 38.13 -20.97 -2.99
C HIS A 234 37.78 -21.53 -4.37
N SER A 235 37.40 -22.81 -4.47
CA SER A 235 37.33 -23.53 -5.75
C SER A 235 36.16 -23.13 -6.66
N GLN A 236 35.13 -22.45 -6.14
CA GLN A 236 33.91 -22.10 -6.88
C GLN A 236 33.45 -20.65 -6.70
N ALA A 237 34.35 -19.75 -6.27
CA ALA A 237 34.00 -18.37 -5.92
C ALA A 237 33.25 -17.63 -7.05
N GLU A 238 33.74 -17.68 -8.29
CA GLU A 238 33.09 -17.01 -9.44
C GLU A 238 31.72 -17.60 -9.76
N LYS A 239 31.62 -18.92 -9.80
CA LYS A 239 30.36 -19.63 -10.06
C LYS A 239 29.31 -19.31 -9.00
N LEU A 240 29.71 -19.29 -7.72
CA LEU A 240 28.84 -18.89 -6.61
C LEU A 240 28.43 -17.43 -6.74
N ALA A 241 29.35 -16.53 -7.08
CA ALA A 241 29.04 -15.12 -7.32
C ALA A 241 27.92 -14.98 -8.36
N ASP A 242 28.09 -15.62 -9.53
CA ASP A 242 27.14 -15.50 -10.63
C ASP A 242 25.77 -16.10 -10.28
N LEU A 243 25.73 -17.25 -9.58
CA LEU A 243 24.49 -17.85 -9.09
C LEU A 243 23.77 -16.93 -8.11
N PHE A 244 24.47 -16.40 -7.10
CA PHE A 244 23.90 -15.49 -6.13
C PHE A 244 23.40 -14.18 -6.77
N ILE A 245 24.08 -13.68 -7.80
CA ILE A 245 23.66 -12.49 -8.54
C ILE A 245 22.38 -12.79 -9.35
N SER A 246 22.33 -13.95 -10.02
CA SER A 246 21.15 -14.40 -10.78
C SER A 246 19.92 -14.60 -9.88
N ASP A 247 20.10 -15.28 -8.74
CA ASP A 247 19.03 -15.51 -7.76
C ASP A 247 18.48 -14.18 -7.18
N ARG A 248 19.35 -13.17 -6.99
CA ARG A 248 18.93 -11.82 -6.60
C ARG A 248 18.18 -11.06 -7.69
N LYS A 249 18.56 -11.20 -8.96
CA LYS A 249 17.80 -10.62 -10.08
C LYS A 249 16.39 -11.19 -10.11
N GLN A 250 16.25 -12.50 -9.94
CA GLN A 250 14.94 -13.14 -9.84
C GLN A 250 14.14 -12.67 -8.62
N MET A 251 14.76 -12.57 -7.44
CA MET A 251 14.10 -12.02 -6.24
C MET A 251 13.64 -10.57 -6.46
N ALA A 252 14.44 -9.77 -7.16
CA ALA A 252 14.10 -8.39 -7.46
C ALA A 252 12.84 -8.28 -8.32
N GLU A 253 12.72 -9.13 -9.35
CA GLU A 253 11.56 -9.19 -10.24
C GLU A 253 10.32 -9.81 -9.57
N ASP A 254 10.49 -10.88 -8.80
CA ASP A 254 9.40 -11.62 -8.18
C ASP A 254 8.80 -10.89 -6.95
N VAL A 255 9.67 -10.24 -6.16
CA VAL A 255 9.31 -9.75 -4.81
C VAL A 255 9.58 -8.26 -4.68
N VAL A 256 10.78 -7.78 -4.95
CA VAL A 256 11.16 -6.41 -4.58
C VAL A 256 10.37 -5.39 -5.41
N LEU A 257 10.56 -5.36 -6.72
CA LEU A 257 9.98 -4.34 -7.60
C LEU A 257 8.44 -4.30 -7.56
N PRO A 258 7.71 -5.43 -7.65
CA PRO A 258 6.25 -5.39 -7.63
C PRO A 258 5.68 -4.89 -6.30
N ASN A 259 6.35 -5.16 -5.17
CA ASN A 259 5.90 -4.71 -3.86
C ASN A 259 6.26 -3.24 -3.61
N LEU A 260 7.42 -2.77 -4.06
CA LEU A 260 7.75 -1.34 -4.02
C LEU A 260 6.78 -0.51 -4.86
N GLN A 261 6.37 -1.00 -6.04
CA GLN A 261 5.36 -0.35 -6.88
C GLN A 261 3.99 -0.26 -6.19
N LYS A 262 3.63 -1.26 -5.38
CA LYS A 262 2.44 -1.23 -4.52
C LYS A 262 2.62 -0.38 -3.27
N GLY A 263 3.85 0.08 -3.00
CA GLY A 263 4.14 0.88 -1.82
C GLY A 263 4.53 0.15 -0.57
N CYS A 264 4.70 -1.16 -0.64
CA CYS A 264 5.08 -1.94 0.50
C CYS A 264 6.53 -1.63 0.87
N PHE A 265 6.85 -1.83 2.15
CA PHE A 265 8.24 -1.86 2.59
C PHE A 265 8.75 -3.29 2.41
N VAL A 266 9.83 -3.45 1.67
CA VAL A 266 10.48 -4.74 1.46
C VAL A 266 11.72 -4.78 2.33
N ILE A 267 11.80 -5.74 3.26
CA ILE A 267 12.97 -5.93 4.13
C ILE A 267 13.59 -7.28 3.79
N THR A 268 14.88 -7.29 3.47
CA THR A 268 15.62 -8.51 3.11
C THR A 268 16.71 -8.86 4.12
N ASP A 269 16.75 -10.12 4.54
CA ASP A 269 17.92 -10.70 5.23
C ASP A 269 18.95 -11.13 4.18
N ARG A 270 20.09 -10.43 4.15
CA ARG A 270 21.13 -10.46 3.12
C ARG A 270 20.66 -9.92 1.77
N TYR A 271 21.58 -9.25 1.07
CA TYR A 271 21.42 -8.78 -0.30
C TYR A 271 22.81 -8.69 -0.96
N LYS A 272 23.06 -7.69 -1.79
CA LYS A 272 24.27 -7.60 -2.63
C LYS A 272 25.58 -7.48 -1.85
N LEU A 273 25.58 -6.87 -0.64
CA LEU A 273 26.81 -6.72 0.13
C LEU A 273 27.34 -8.07 0.59
N SER A 274 26.45 -9.03 0.88
CA SER A 274 26.87 -10.41 1.15
C SER A 274 27.72 -10.98 0.01
N THR A 275 27.29 -10.89 -1.25
CA THR A 275 28.12 -11.44 -2.35
C THR A 275 29.43 -10.68 -2.52
N ILE A 276 29.41 -9.36 -2.39
CA ILE A 276 30.64 -8.57 -2.44
C ILE A 276 31.61 -9.03 -1.35
N ALA A 277 31.15 -9.16 -0.11
CA ALA A 277 31.99 -9.50 1.03
C ALA A 277 32.51 -10.95 0.98
N TYR A 278 31.63 -11.94 0.82
CA TYR A 278 32.03 -13.37 0.82
C TYR A 278 32.94 -13.71 -0.35
N GLN A 279 32.60 -13.28 -1.56
CA GLN A 279 33.40 -13.64 -2.73
C GLN A 279 34.72 -12.84 -2.79
N SER A 280 34.78 -11.63 -2.22
CA SER A 280 36.07 -10.94 -2.04
C SER A 280 36.97 -11.67 -1.04
N THR A 281 36.41 -12.22 0.04
CA THR A 281 37.18 -13.07 0.98
C THR A 281 37.71 -14.33 0.30
N GLN A 282 37.01 -14.83 -0.71
CA GLN A 282 37.46 -15.96 -1.53
C GLN A 282 38.50 -15.59 -2.60
N GLY A 283 38.84 -14.31 -2.74
CA GLY A 283 39.90 -13.82 -3.63
C GLY A 283 39.43 -13.10 -4.90
N LEU A 284 38.12 -12.87 -5.07
CA LEU A 284 37.62 -12.09 -6.21
C LEU A 284 37.78 -10.58 -6.01
N ASP A 285 37.90 -9.84 -7.11
CA ASP A 285 37.97 -8.38 -7.09
C ASP A 285 36.65 -7.76 -6.63
N MET A 286 36.72 -6.90 -5.60
CA MET A 286 35.56 -6.28 -4.99
C MET A 286 34.84 -5.30 -5.93
N GLN A 287 35.58 -4.54 -6.75
CA GLN A 287 35.00 -3.59 -7.71
C GLN A 287 34.28 -4.34 -8.83
N ALA A 288 34.88 -5.41 -9.35
CA ALA A 288 34.23 -6.25 -10.36
C ALA A 288 32.90 -6.86 -9.85
N LEU A 289 32.84 -7.26 -8.58
CA LEU A 289 31.60 -7.74 -7.95
C LEU A 289 30.54 -6.65 -7.77
N ILE A 290 30.96 -5.41 -7.51
CA ILE A 290 30.07 -4.23 -7.46
C ILE A 290 29.48 -3.99 -8.86
N ASP A 291 30.35 -3.92 -9.88
CA ASP A 291 29.95 -3.60 -11.26
C ASP A 291 28.98 -4.64 -11.83
N LYS A 292 29.21 -5.94 -11.55
CA LYS A 292 28.29 -7.03 -11.94
C LYS A 292 26.89 -6.89 -11.33
N GLN A 293 26.73 -6.12 -10.26
CA GLN A 293 25.49 -5.97 -9.49
C GLN A 293 24.84 -4.58 -9.64
N ASP A 294 25.39 -3.67 -10.45
CA ASP A 294 24.89 -2.29 -10.56
C ASP A 294 23.42 -2.21 -11.03
N ALA A 295 22.98 -3.16 -11.86
CA ALA A 295 21.60 -3.24 -12.34
C ALA A 295 20.57 -3.69 -11.28
N LEU A 296 21.02 -4.20 -10.12
CA LEU A 296 20.12 -4.60 -9.04
C LEU A 296 19.49 -3.38 -8.37
N PRO A 297 18.21 -3.46 -7.94
CA PRO A 297 17.59 -2.38 -7.18
C PRO A 297 18.42 -2.01 -5.94
N LYS A 298 18.74 -0.72 -5.80
CA LYS A 298 19.50 -0.19 -4.66
C LYS A 298 18.59 -0.07 -3.43
N PRO A 299 18.93 -0.66 -2.27
CA PRO A 299 18.19 -0.43 -1.04
C PRO A 299 18.19 1.06 -0.68
N ASN A 300 17.07 1.54 -0.16
CA ASN A 300 16.98 2.88 0.44
C ASN A 300 17.81 2.99 1.71
N LEU A 301 17.90 1.89 2.47
CA LEU A 301 18.71 1.77 3.67
C LEU A 301 19.35 0.38 3.69
N THR A 302 20.62 0.31 4.08
CA THR A 302 21.30 -0.95 4.41
C THR A 302 21.90 -0.87 5.79
N PHE A 303 21.59 -1.85 6.64
CA PHE A 303 22.16 -1.98 7.99
C PHE A 303 23.16 -3.14 8.02
N ILE A 304 24.43 -2.86 8.26
CA ILE A 304 25.45 -3.88 8.53
C ILE A 304 25.52 -4.06 10.04
N ILE A 305 25.11 -5.23 10.55
CA ILE A 305 25.24 -5.55 11.97
C ILE A 305 26.64 -6.11 12.21
N ASP A 306 27.51 -5.29 12.79
CA ASP A 306 28.93 -5.58 12.99
C ASP A 306 29.19 -6.24 14.34
N VAL A 307 29.77 -7.43 14.33
CA VAL A 307 30.22 -8.15 15.54
C VAL A 307 31.63 -8.70 15.29
N SER A 308 32.43 -8.87 16.34
CA SER A 308 33.69 -9.58 16.23
C SER A 308 33.49 -11.02 15.75
N ALA A 309 34.53 -11.58 15.11
CA ALA A 309 34.51 -12.96 14.62
C ALA A 309 34.32 -13.95 15.78
N GLU A 310 34.98 -13.66 16.91
CA GLU A 310 34.90 -14.40 18.16
C GLU A 310 33.46 -14.43 18.69
N GLU A 311 32.79 -13.28 18.75
CA GLU A 311 31.42 -13.18 19.24
C GLU A 311 30.42 -13.86 18.30
N ALA A 312 30.57 -13.68 16.98
CA ALA A 312 29.77 -14.40 15.98
C ALA A 312 29.88 -15.92 16.16
N MET A 313 31.10 -16.46 16.26
CA MET A 313 31.32 -17.89 16.49
C MET A 313 30.71 -18.38 17.80
N ASN A 314 30.82 -17.58 18.88
CA ASN A 314 30.22 -17.94 20.17
C ASN A 314 28.69 -18.01 20.09
N ARG A 315 28.05 -17.08 19.36
CA ARG A 315 26.60 -17.08 19.14
C ARG A 315 26.15 -18.28 18.30
N MET A 316 26.84 -18.58 17.21
CA MET A 316 26.55 -19.73 16.36
C MET A 316 26.69 -21.06 17.12
N LYS A 317 27.75 -21.24 17.91
CA LYS A 317 27.94 -22.43 18.75
C LYS A 317 26.79 -22.63 19.75
N LYS A 318 26.25 -21.56 20.33
CA LYS A 318 25.10 -21.62 21.25
C LYS A 318 23.80 -21.99 20.53
N GLU A 319 23.63 -21.57 19.28
CA GLU A 319 22.49 -21.96 18.43
C GLU A 319 22.56 -23.44 18.01
N ASP A 320 23.75 -23.93 17.62
CA ASP A 320 23.95 -25.34 17.21
C ASP A 320 23.75 -26.34 18.35
N ILE A 321 24.02 -25.97 19.60
CA ILE A 321 23.69 -26.80 20.77
C ILE A 321 22.17 -27.01 20.90
N ASN A 322 21.38 -26.01 20.49
CA ASN A 322 19.91 -26.06 20.56
C ASN A 322 19.25 -26.66 19.31
N VAL A 323 19.98 -26.77 18.20
CA VAL A 323 19.48 -27.33 16.94
C VAL A 323 20.42 -28.45 16.48
N ARG A 324 20.05 -29.71 16.74
CA ARG A 324 20.83 -30.87 16.28
C ARG A 324 21.02 -30.81 14.75
N GLY A 325 22.25 -30.55 14.29
CA GLY A 325 22.70 -30.86 12.93
C GLY A 325 22.89 -29.71 11.93
N LYS A 326 23.11 -28.46 12.35
CA LYS A 326 23.56 -27.40 11.44
C LYS A 326 25.07 -27.29 11.48
N GLU A 327 25.77 -27.74 10.42
CA GLU A 327 27.19 -27.44 10.25
C GLU A 327 27.33 -26.13 9.46
N HIS A 328 27.82 -25.07 10.11
CA HIS A 328 28.19 -23.80 9.47
C HIS A 328 29.55 -23.94 8.75
N LYS A 329 29.56 -24.57 7.57
CA LYS A 329 30.81 -24.95 6.86
C LYS A 329 31.60 -23.79 6.24
N PHE A 330 30.93 -22.69 5.86
CA PHE A 330 31.58 -21.53 5.20
C PHE A 330 32.38 -20.65 6.16
N GLU A 331 31.92 -20.53 7.40
CA GLU A 331 32.51 -19.70 8.45
C GLU A 331 33.28 -20.56 9.47
N ALA A 332 33.86 -21.68 9.03
CA ALA A 332 34.57 -22.61 9.90
C ALA A 332 35.92 -22.08 10.41
N SER A 333 36.51 -21.08 9.72
CA SER A 333 37.77 -20.46 10.09
C SER A 333 37.56 -19.05 10.65
N LEU A 334 38.14 -18.80 11.82
CA LEU A 334 38.08 -17.50 12.48
C LEU A 334 38.79 -16.42 11.64
N ASP A 335 39.86 -16.76 10.92
CA ASP A 335 40.56 -15.83 10.02
C ASP A 335 39.74 -15.50 8.77
N PHE A 336 38.94 -16.45 8.28
CA PHE A 336 37.98 -16.19 7.20
C PHE A 336 36.92 -15.19 7.65
N ILE A 337 36.34 -15.38 8.85
CA ILE A 337 35.33 -14.47 9.39
C ILE A 337 35.91 -13.07 9.64
N ARG A 338 37.16 -12.98 10.15
CA ARG A 338 37.86 -11.69 10.32
C ARG A 338 38.00 -10.96 8.99
N THR A 339 38.49 -11.64 7.96
CA THR A 339 38.64 -11.07 6.61
C THR A 339 37.30 -10.67 6.00
N LEU A 340 36.27 -11.50 6.19
CA LEU A 340 34.89 -11.22 5.77
C LEU A 340 34.34 -9.96 6.44
N ARG A 341 34.54 -9.81 7.76
CA ARG A 341 34.16 -8.62 8.50
C ARG A 341 34.88 -7.38 7.96
N GLU A 342 36.19 -7.46 7.74
CA GLU A 342 36.94 -6.35 7.14
C GLU A 342 36.39 -5.94 5.77
N ASN A 343 35.98 -6.90 4.95
CA ASN A 343 35.35 -6.62 3.66
C ASN A 343 34.01 -5.87 3.82
N TYR A 344 33.17 -6.24 4.79
CA TYR A 344 31.97 -5.45 5.10
C TYR A 344 32.28 -4.00 5.50
N HIS A 345 33.37 -3.75 6.23
CA HIS A 345 33.79 -2.40 6.61
C HIS A 345 34.33 -1.57 5.43
N LYS A 346 34.91 -2.22 4.41
CA LYS A 346 35.43 -1.53 3.21
C LYS A 346 34.31 -1.08 2.26
N ILE A 347 33.25 -1.89 2.11
CA ILE A 347 32.18 -1.69 1.13
C ILE A 347 31.53 -0.29 1.16
N PRO A 348 31.15 0.31 2.32
CA PRO A 348 30.53 1.63 2.35
C PRO A 348 31.36 2.74 1.70
N SER A 349 32.69 2.61 1.70
CA SER A 349 33.58 3.59 1.06
C SER A 349 33.56 3.51 -0.48
N LEU A 350 33.17 2.36 -1.03
CA LEU A 350 33.09 2.09 -2.46
C LEU A 350 31.69 2.41 -3.03
N LEU A 351 30.63 2.26 -2.22
CA LEU A 351 29.24 2.52 -2.60
C LEU A 351 28.73 3.85 -2.02
N LYS A 352 29.38 4.96 -2.39
CA LYS A 352 29.13 6.29 -1.79
C LYS A 352 27.75 6.87 -2.09
N ASP A 353 27.08 6.38 -3.12
CA ASP A 353 25.71 6.77 -3.51
C ASP A 353 24.63 5.99 -2.74
N GLU A 354 25.01 5.03 -1.90
CA GLU A 354 24.09 4.23 -1.10
C GLU A 354 24.15 4.55 0.39
N LYS A 355 22.98 4.53 1.04
CA LYS A 355 22.88 4.76 2.48
C LYS A 355 23.14 3.47 3.25
N ILE A 356 24.40 3.26 3.63
CA ILE A 356 24.85 2.08 4.37
C ILE A 356 25.30 2.49 5.77
N PHE A 357 24.72 1.86 6.79
CA PHE A 357 24.99 2.14 8.19
C PHE A 357 25.59 0.91 8.88
N ILE A 358 26.77 1.08 9.48
CA ILE A 358 27.38 0.05 10.33
C ILE A 358 26.87 0.24 11.75
N ILE A 359 26.24 -0.80 12.29
CA ILE A 359 25.64 -0.84 13.62
C ILE A 359 26.49 -1.73 14.51
N ASN A 360 26.87 -1.24 15.70
CA ASN A 360 27.60 -2.04 16.68
C ASN A 360 26.70 -3.15 17.24
N GLY A 361 26.91 -4.39 16.80
CA GLY A 361 26.16 -5.58 17.18
C GLY A 361 26.62 -6.28 18.46
N GLU A 362 27.62 -5.74 19.18
CA GLU A 362 28.08 -6.27 20.46
C GLU A 362 27.29 -5.73 21.67
N ARG A 363 26.40 -4.76 21.43
CA ARG A 363 25.47 -4.22 22.43
C ARG A 363 24.30 -5.18 22.69
N SER A 364 23.45 -4.85 23.67
CA SER A 364 22.24 -5.64 23.91
C SER A 364 21.28 -5.56 22.71
N PRO A 365 20.47 -6.60 22.43
CA PRO A 365 19.54 -6.59 21.30
C PRO A 365 18.59 -5.39 21.27
N SER A 366 18.17 -4.88 22.43
CA SER A 366 17.30 -3.71 22.56
C SER A 366 18.00 -2.41 22.20
N GLU A 367 19.27 -2.24 22.57
CA GLU A 367 20.04 -1.05 22.21
C GLU A 367 20.33 -1.02 20.70
N ILE A 368 20.69 -2.17 20.12
CA ILE A 368 20.88 -2.30 18.68
C ILE A 368 19.59 -1.94 17.93
N ALA A 369 18.45 -2.44 18.42
CA ALA A 369 17.15 -2.15 17.85
C ALA A 369 16.82 -0.65 17.92
N GLU A 370 17.15 0.00 19.03
CA GLU A 370 16.93 1.44 19.22
C GLU A 370 17.79 2.28 18.25
N ASP A 371 19.06 1.94 18.08
CA ASP A 371 19.94 2.62 17.10
C ASP A 371 19.37 2.50 15.67
N ILE A 372 18.92 1.31 15.28
CA ILE A 372 18.32 1.05 13.97
C ILE A 372 17.00 1.81 13.79
N LYS A 373 16.12 1.80 14.81
CA LYS A 373 14.83 2.51 14.80
C LYS A 373 15.06 4.02 14.63
N ASN A 374 16.03 4.59 15.35
CA ASN A 374 16.37 6.01 15.25
C ASN A 374 16.93 6.38 13.87
N ILE A 375 17.81 5.57 13.29
CA ILE A 375 18.32 5.79 11.94
C ILE A 375 17.18 5.66 10.91
N PHE A 376 16.37 4.61 11.01
CA PHE A 376 15.21 4.42 10.14
C PHE A 376 14.28 5.64 10.18
N ASP A 377 13.94 6.11 11.38
CA ASP A 377 13.06 7.25 11.57
C ASP A 377 13.64 8.54 10.99
N LYS A 378 14.94 8.77 11.21
CA LYS A 378 15.66 9.93 10.69
C LYS A 378 15.78 9.90 9.16
N GLU A 379 16.16 8.76 8.59
CA GLU A 379 16.50 8.67 7.17
C GLU A 379 15.28 8.53 6.26
N THR A 380 14.14 8.16 6.83
CA THR A 380 12.86 8.10 6.13
C THR A 380 12.03 9.36 6.30
N ASP A 381 12.52 10.37 7.04
CA ASP A 381 11.94 11.70 7.35
C ASP A 381 10.61 12.06 6.63
N GLY A 382 9.52 11.43 7.07
CA GLY A 382 8.17 11.68 6.55
C GLY A 382 7.51 10.54 5.76
N GLY A 383 8.18 9.40 5.60
CA GLY A 383 7.57 8.17 5.06
C GLY A 383 6.48 7.60 5.95
N ILE A 384 6.33 8.05 7.20
CA ILE A 384 5.12 7.87 8.01
C ILE A 384 4.99 9.08 8.95
N LYS A 385 4.54 10.24 8.45
CA LYS A 385 4.14 11.32 9.36
C LYS A 385 2.82 10.90 10.03
N MET A 386 2.86 10.50 11.29
CA MET A 386 1.66 10.34 12.13
C MET A 386 1.51 11.58 12.98
N LYS A 387 0.38 12.26 12.86
CA LYS A 387 -0.07 13.31 13.78
C LYS A 387 -1.28 12.81 14.54
N GLN A 388 -1.50 13.32 15.74
CA GLN A 388 -2.70 13.03 16.51
C GLN A 388 -3.51 14.30 16.69
N ALA A 389 -4.83 14.22 16.61
CA ALA A 389 -5.70 15.37 16.81
C ALA A 389 -6.88 14.97 17.68
N ALA A 390 -7.37 15.92 18.49
CA ALA A 390 -8.60 15.76 19.25
C ALA A 390 -9.61 16.78 18.73
N THR A 391 -10.77 16.29 18.30
CA THR A 391 -11.83 17.11 17.68
C THR A 391 -13.15 16.89 18.38
N LEU A 392 -13.99 17.91 18.43
CA LEU A 392 -15.28 17.89 19.09
C LEU A 392 -16.42 18.16 18.12
N VAL A 393 -17.49 17.38 18.27
CA VAL A 393 -18.79 17.64 17.65
C VAL A 393 -19.79 18.00 18.75
N PHE A 394 -20.31 19.21 18.70
CA PHE A 394 -21.47 19.58 19.50
C PHE A 394 -22.75 19.18 18.77
N TYR A 395 -23.66 18.54 19.50
CA TYR A 395 -24.90 17.99 18.94
C TYR A 395 -26.07 18.15 19.91
N ASP A 396 -27.27 18.38 19.38
CA ASP A 396 -28.48 18.64 20.18
C ASP A 396 -29.48 17.46 20.26
N GLY A 397 -29.16 16.30 19.68
CA GLY A 397 -30.10 15.17 19.62
C GLY A 397 -31.14 15.27 18.50
N LYS A 398 -31.32 16.45 17.90
CA LYS A 398 -32.39 16.76 16.94
C LYS A 398 -31.89 16.90 15.51
N GLY A 399 -30.60 16.66 15.27
CA GLY A 399 -29.99 16.75 13.95
C GLY A 399 -29.21 18.04 13.72
N ASN A 400 -28.94 18.85 14.74
CA ASN A 400 -28.19 20.09 14.59
C ASN A 400 -26.77 19.97 15.15
N PHE A 401 -25.81 20.50 14.41
CA PHE A 401 -24.38 20.49 14.75
C PHE A 401 -23.84 21.91 14.84
N LEU A 402 -22.98 22.18 15.83
CA LEU A 402 -22.18 23.41 15.83
C LEU A 402 -20.92 23.18 15.01
N LEU A 403 -20.73 23.96 13.94
CA LEU A 403 -19.56 23.91 13.08
C LEU A 403 -18.87 25.27 13.03
N GLN A 404 -17.57 25.26 12.79
CA GLN A 404 -16.81 26.48 12.57
C GLN A 404 -16.82 26.84 11.08
N ASN A 405 -17.44 27.96 10.73
CA ASN A 405 -17.38 28.56 9.40
C ASN A 405 -16.10 29.40 9.27
N ARG A 406 -15.19 28.96 8.40
CA ARG A 406 -13.91 29.60 8.07
C ARG A 406 -13.82 30.01 6.60
N LYS A 407 -14.96 30.19 5.94
CA LYS A 407 -15.02 30.61 4.53
C LYS A 407 -14.17 31.86 4.29
N GLY A 408 -13.25 31.77 3.33
CA GLY A 408 -12.32 32.85 2.97
C GLY A 408 -11.07 32.98 3.86
N ILE A 409 -10.95 32.14 4.90
CA ILE A 409 -9.81 32.15 5.84
C ILE A 409 -9.09 30.79 5.85
N SER A 410 -9.78 29.69 5.54
CA SER A 410 -9.16 28.36 5.50
C SER A 410 -8.02 28.30 4.48
N LYS A 411 -6.86 27.79 4.93
CA LYS A 411 -5.70 27.48 4.08
C LYS A 411 -5.92 26.25 3.19
N TRP A 412 -6.96 25.49 3.45
CA TRP A 412 -7.19 24.15 2.91
C TRP A 412 -8.42 24.08 1.99
N GLY A 413 -9.16 25.18 1.90
CA GLY A 413 -10.20 25.41 0.90
C GLY A 413 -11.59 24.94 1.30
N GLU A 414 -11.78 24.29 2.45
CA GLU A 414 -13.10 24.07 3.04
C GLU A 414 -13.68 25.31 3.72
N ASP A 415 -15.01 25.41 3.70
CA ASP A 415 -15.75 26.49 4.34
C ASP A 415 -16.08 26.16 5.79
N TYR A 416 -16.26 24.87 6.14
CA TYR A 416 -16.65 24.42 7.47
C TYR A 416 -15.72 23.35 8.04
N GLN A 417 -15.50 23.40 9.36
CA GLN A 417 -14.65 22.50 10.13
C GLN A 417 -15.29 22.09 11.47
N LEU A 418 -14.78 21.02 12.07
CA LEU A 418 -15.02 20.71 13.49
C LEU A 418 -14.06 21.52 14.37
N PHE A 419 -14.44 21.75 15.63
CA PHE A 419 -13.56 22.38 16.61
C PHE A 419 -12.53 21.39 17.14
N GLY A 420 -11.40 21.90 17.61
CA GLY A 420 -10.29 21.12 18.13
C GLY A 420 -9.05 21.14 17.23
N GLY A 421 -8.00 20.46 17.66
CA GLY A 421 -6.68 20.64 17.06
C GLY A 421 -5.68 19.54 17.39
N HIS A 422 -4.40 19.89 17.28
CA HIS A 422 -3.30 18.95 17.41
C HIS A 422 -3.06 18.59 18.88
N ILE A 423 -2.76 17.31 19.13
CA ILE A 423 -2.34 16.85 20.45
C ILE A 423 -0.85 17.12 20.59
N GLU A 424 -0.45 17.93 21.57
CA GLU A 424 0.94 18.25 21.81
C GLU A 424 1.68 17.12 22.56
N LYS A 425 3.01 17.16 22.52
CA LYS A 425 3.85 16.13 23.13
C LYS A 425 3.60 16.08 24.64
N GLY A 426 3.08 14.96 25.13
CA GLY A 426 2.80 14.71 26.55
C GLY A 426 1.35 14.98 26.96
N GLU A 427 0.50 15.46 26.05
CA GLU A 427 -0.94 15.59 26.31
C GLU A 427 -1.68 14.26 26.07
N THR A 428 -2.74 14.02 26.84
CA THR A 428 -3.76 13.05 26.43
C THR A 428 -4.74 13.73 25.45
N PRO A 429 -5.46 12.98 24.60
CA PRO A 429 -6.47 13.55 23.72
C PRO A 429 -7.50 14.43 24.42
N GLU A 430 -7.92 14.07 25.65
CA GLU A 430 -8.88 14.83 26.45
C GLU A 430 -8.30 16.17 26.95
N ILE A 431 -7.01 16.20 27.30
CA ILE A 431 -6.32 17.42 27.73
C ILE A 431 -6.19 18.38 26.54
N ALA A 432 -5.71 17.88 25.40
CA ALA A 432 -5.61 18.64 24.17
C ALA A 432 -6.97 19.21 23.75
N LEU A 433 -8.03 18.40 23.83
CA LEU A 433 -9.38 18.85 23.48
C LEU A 433 -9.85 20.01 24.37
N ARG A 434 -9.65 19.92 25.68
CA ARG A 434 -10.03 21.01 26.61
C ARG A 434 -9.27 22.30 26.31
N ARG A 435 -7.97 22.20 26.02
CA ARG A 435 -7.14 23.35 25.63
C ARG A 435 -7.66 23.99 24.34
N GLU A 436 -7.80 23.21 23.28
CA GLU A 436 -8.25 23.71 21.98
C GLU A 436 -9.66 24.33 22.04
N ILE A 437 -10.62 23.70 22.74
CA ILE A 437 -11.97 24.27 22.87
C ILE A 437 -11.98 25.57 23.67
N LYS A 438 -11.14 25.68 24.71
CA LYS A 438 -10.99 26.92 25.47
C LYS A 438 -10.38 28.03 24.61
N GLU A 439 -9.41 27.70 23.76
CA GLU A 439 -8.76 28.65 22.84
C GLU A 439 -9.67 29.06 21.68
N GLU A 440 -10.39 28.12 21.08
CA GLU A 440 -11.23 28.36 19.90
C GLU A 440 -12.60 28.95 20.22
N LEU A 441 -13.18 28.60 21.38
CA LEU A 441 -14.54 28.96 21.75
C LEU A 441 -14.66 29.72 23.07
N GLY A 442 -13.58 29.84 23.85
CA GLY A 442 -13.60 30.58 25.13
C GLY A 442 -14.40 29.91 26.26
N ILE A 443 -14.75 28.63 26.11
CA ILE A 443 -15.58 27.87 27.07
C ILE A 443 -14.80 26.75 27.75
N GLU A 444 -15.18 26.41 28.98
CA GLU A 444 -14.67 25.23 29.69
C GLU A 444 -15.51 24.00 29.33
N LEU A 445 -14.88 23.00 28.70
CA LEU A 445 -15.56 21.78 28.25
C LEU A 445 -15.59 20.73 29.36
N ASN A 446 -16.72 20.55 30.04
CA ASN A 446 -16.83 19.62 31.17
C ASN A 446 -17.42 18.24 30.84
N ASP A 447 -18.43 18.20 29.98
CA ASP A 447 -19.15 16.96 29.63
C ASP A 447 -18.95 16.62 28.15
N PHE A 448 -18.21 15.53 27.91
CA PHE A 448 -17.97 15.00 26.57
C PHE A 448 -17.57 13.52 26.64
N LYS A 449 -17.78 12.81 25.55
CA LYS A 449 -17.43 11.38 25.43
C LYS A 449 -16.75 11.09 24.12
N LEU A 450 -15.79 10.15 24.13
CA LEU A 450 -15.19 9.66 22.89
C LEU A 450 -16.27 8.96 22.08
N PHE A 451 -16.43 9.38 20.83
CA PHE A 451 -17.35 8.76 19.89
C PHE A 451 -16.62 7.82 18.93
N LYS A 452 -15.52 8.29 18.35
CA LYS A 452 -14.80 7.55 17.32
C LYS A 452 -13.32 7.86 17.34
N HIS A 453 -12.50 6.81 17.26
CA HIS A 453 -11.11 6.93 16.84
C HIS A 453 -11.05 6.77 15.32
N TRP A 454 -10.63 7.81 14.61
CA TRP A 454 -10.68 7.92 13.15
C TRP A 454 -9.27 8.14 12.57
N PRO A 455 -8.55 7.04 12.26
CA PRO A 455 -7.31 7.12 11.51
C PRO A 455 -7.58 7.45 10.04
N HIS A 456 -6.89 8.44 9.48
CA HIS A 456 -7.04 8.84 8.09
C HIS A 456 -5.79 9.54 7.54
N TYR A 457 -5.68 9.67 6.21
CA TYR A 457 -4.59 10.42 5.58
C TYR A 457 -5.07 11.81 5.16
N SER A 458 -4.36 12.85 5.59
CA SER A 458 -4.55 14.21 5.09
C SER A 458 -3.61 14.46 3.92
N LYS A 459 -4.18 14.53 2.71
CA LYS A 459 -3.45 14.97 1.49
C LYS A 459 -2.84 16.35 1.61
N VAL A 460 -3.51 17.17 2.41
CA VAL A 460 -3.27 18.59 2.53
C VAL A 460 -2.07 18.86 3.46
N ALA A 461 -1.95 18.08 4.53
CA ALA A 461 -0.79 18.11 5.42
C ALA A 461 0.28 17.06 5.07
N GLU A 462 0.01 16.24 4.03
CA GLU A 462 0.83 15.11 3.58
C GLU A 462 1.24 14.17 4.73
N CYS A 463 0.29 13.82 5.59
CA CYS A 463 0.52 12.97 6.75
C CYS A 463 -0.72 12.15 7.15
N TYR A 464 -0.51 11.03 7.84
CA TYR A 464 -1.55 10.30 8.54
C TYR A 464 -1.92 11.00 9.85
N TYR A 465 -3.21 11.03 10.15
CA TYR A 465 -3.78 11.51 11.40
C TYR A 465 -4.45 10.35 12.15
N GLU A 466 -4.23 10.28 13.45
CA GLU A 466 -5.14 9.63 14.39
C GLU A 466 -6.03 10.72 15.02
N THR A 467 -7.27 10.81 14.56
CA THR A 467 -8.21 11.80 15.10
C THR A 467 -9.14 11.15 16.09
N PHE A 468 -9.13 11.67 17.32
CA PHE A 468 -10.07 11.31 18.37
C PHE A 468 -11.25 12.26 18.30
N VAL A 469 -12.40 11.73 17.89
CA VAL A 469 -13.64 12.50 17.73
C VAL A 469 -14.50 12.31 18.97
N TYR A 470 -14.78 13.41 19.64
CA TYR A 470 -15.61 13.47 20.84
C TYR A 470 -16.97 14.08 20.52
N LEU A 471 -17.95 13.74 21.34
CA LEU A 471 -19.28 14.34 21.33
C LEU A 471 -19.53 15.09 22.62
N ALA A 472 -20.15 16.26 22.53
CA ALA A 472 -20.67 17.01 23.66
C ALA A 472 -22.08 17.55 23.37
N PRO A 473 -22.89 17.79 24.42
CA PRO A 473 -24.15 18.51 24.29
C PRO A 473 -23.94 19.93 23.74
N MET A 474 -24.89 20.41 22.93
CA MET A 474 -24.87 21.76 22.38
C MET A 474 -24.66 22.82 23.49
N PRO A 475 -23.65 23.72 23.36
CA PRO A 475 -23.39 24.74 24.35
C PRO A 475 -24.37 25.92 24.21
N SER A 476 -24.39 26.78 25.22
CA SER A 476 -25.07 28.08 25.14
C SER A 476 -24.31 29.02 24.20
N PHE A 477 -25.01 29.60 23.24
CA PHE A 477 -24.43 30.53 22.26
C PHE A 477 -23.93 31.83 22.87
N ALA A 478 -24.51 32.26 23.99
CA ALA A 478 -24.12 33.51 24.65
C ALA A 478 -22.69 33.44 25.22
N ASP A 479 -22.17 32.23 25.43
CA ASP A 479 -20.88 32.00 26.08
C ASP A 479 -19.73 31.82 25.07
N LEU A 480 -20.05 31.72 23.76
CA LEU A 480 -19.05 31.45 22.73
C LEU A 480 -18.25 32.70 22.36
N LYS A 481 -16.94 32.59 22.46
CA LYS A 481 -15.96 33.57 21.95
C LYS A 481 -15.10 32.88 20.90
N VAL A 482 -15.55 32.98 19.65
CA VAL A 482 -14.90 32.30 18.52
C VAL A 482 -13.61 33.04 18.14
N SER A 483 -12.46 32.38 18.22
CA SER A 483 -11.15 32.99 17.92
C SER A 483 -10.96 33.26 16.43
N ASP A 484 -11.35 32.31 15.58
CA ASP A 484 -11.26 32.36 14.11
C ASP A 484 -12.60 32.02 13.45
N GLY A 485 -13.03 32.82 12.46
CA GLY A 485 -14.25 32.56 11.71
C GLY A 485 -15.53 32.81 12.52
N LYS A 486 -16.54 31.95 12.35
CA LYS A 486 -17.84 32.04 13.06
C LYS A 486 -18.33 30.65 13.46
N ALA A 487 -18.98 30.54 14.62
CA ALA A 487 -19.70 29.32 14.99
C ALA A 487 -21.11 29.36 14.39
N GLU A 488 -21.50 28.31 13.67
CA GLU A 488 -22.80 28.21 13.00
C GLU A 488 -23.48 26.88 13.29
N ILE A 489 -24.81 26.92 13.43
CA ILE A 489 -25.60 25.71 13.55
C ILE A 489 -25.95 25.22 12.16
N ILE A 490 -25.56 24.00 11.84
CA ILE A 490 -25.93 23.33 10.60
C ILE A 490 -26.77 22.10 10.91
N ASN A 491 -27.95 22.03 10.28
CA ASN A 491 -28.80 20.85 10.34
C ASN A 491 -28.25 19.74 9.43
N PHE A 492 -28.42 18.48 9.83
CA PHE A 492 -28.05 17.29 9.07
C PHE A 492 -28.51 17.35 7.60
N ALA A 493 -29.75 17.80 7.33
CA ALA A 493 -30.28 17.92 5.97
C ALA A 493 -29.55 18.99 5.12
N GLY A 494 -28.80 19.89 5.76
CA GLY A 494 -27.98 20.92 5.13
C GLY A 494 -26.52 20.52 4.90
N LEU A 495 -26.06 19.38 5.43
CA LEU A 495 -24.65 18.96 5.33
C LEU A 495 -24.19 18.76 3.89
N ASP A 496 -25.10 18.39 2.97
CA ASP A 496 -24.78 18.25 1.55
C ASP A 496 -24.51 19.56 0.82
N LYS A 497 -24.89 20.69 1.43
CA LYS A 497 -24.78 22.03 0.84
C LYS A 497 -23.54 22.80 1.30
N ILE A 498 -22.78 22.25 2.26
CA ILE A 498 -21.59 22.89 2.81
C ILE A 498 -20.31 22.19 2.34
N LYS A 499 -19.24 22.98 2.18
CA LYS A 499 -17.93 22.48 1.79
C LYS A 499 -17.11 22.19 3.06
N MET A 500 -16.86 20.92 3.33
CA MET A 500 -16.13 20.43 4.51
C MET A 500 -15.25 19.24 4.11
N ILE A 501 -14.28 18.89 4.96
CA ILE A 501 -13.50 17.65 4.83
C ILE A 501 -14.47 16.46 4.75
N PRO A 502 -14.40 15.62 3.69
CA PRO A 502 -15.37 14.54 3.47
C PRO A 502 -15.55 13.59 4.66
N GLY A 503 -14.46 13.22 5.34
CA GLY A 503 -14.55 12.31 6.47
C GLY A 503 -15.26 12.90 7.70
N TYR A 504 -15.14 14.21 7.95
CA TYR A 504 -15.96 14.86 8.98
C TYR A 504 -17.44 14.82 8.62
N LYS A 505 -17.79 15.00 7.34
CA LYS A 505 -19.17 14.90 6.89
C LYS A 505 -19.73 13.49 7.13
N GLU A 506 -18.99 12.43 6.79
CA GLU A 506 -19.39 11.04 7.05
C GLU A 506 -19.59 10.78 8.55
N ILE A 507 -18.72 11.31 9.41
CA ILE A 507 -18.85 11.21 10.87
C ILE A 507 -20.14 11.89 11.36
N LEU A 508 -20.45 13.09 10.90
CA LEU A 508 -21.70 13.79 11.26
C LEU A 508 -22.94 13.01 10.78
N GLN A 509 -22.84 12.35 9.63
CA GLN A 509 -23.90 11.48 9.12
C GLN A 509 -24.09 10.24 10.00
N GLU A 510 -22.99 9.60 10.43
CA GLU A 510 -23.01 8.47 11.36
C GLU A 510 -23.65 8.84 12.70
N ILE A 511 -23.28 9.99 13.27
CA ILE A 511 -23.89 10.52 14.51
C ILE A 511 -25.40 10.73 14.36
N SER A 512 -25.83 11.18 13.18
CA SER A 512 -27.26 11.40 12.89
C SER A 512 -28.04 10.11 12.67
N ALA A 513 -27.38 9.06 12.17
CA ALA A 513 -27.96 7.75 11.89
C ALA A 513 -28.10 6.87 13.15
N GLY A 514 -27.25 7.08 14.15
CA GLY A 514 -27.32 6.42 15.47
C GLY A 514 -28.44 6.92 16.40
N LYS A 515 -29.56 7.36 15.82
CA LYS A 515 -30.80 7.69 16.55
C LYS A 515 -31.55 6.43 16.97
#